data_AF-A0A2J1C8A7-F1
#
_entry.id   AF-A0A2J1C8A7-F1
#
_cell.length_a   1.000
_cell.length_b   1.000
_cell.length_c   1.000
_cell.angle_alpha   90.00
_cell.angle_beta   90.00
_cell.angle_gamma   90.00
#
_symmetry.space_group_name_H-M   'P 1'
#
loop_
_entity.id
_entity.type
_entity.pdbx_description
1 polymer ?
#
loop_
_entity_poly.entity_id
_entity_poly.type
_entity_poly.pdbx_seq_one_letter_code
_entity_poly.pdbx_strand_id
1 'polypeptide(L)'
;MFWLNNVAHRGKNSEGYPGHFGCRVRQRNKKLEIFWVYNEFKPKKNSDKYQVISHYLPREGNYRYSQSTFTRAQDWEKSVITAVEDAFSIIRRANSNLMRVRQLCRWNDTNLFKMTGDIDDFKMDNPL
;
A
#
# COMPACT_ATOMS: atom_id res chain seq x y z
N MET A 1 11.98 8.16 3.71
CA MET A 1 12.77 8.50 2.51
C MET A 1 12.02 9.38 1.52
N PHE A 2 10.90 8.95 0.92
CA PHE A 2 10.19 9.77 -0.09
C PHE A 2 9.74 11.14 0.43
N TRP A 3 9.13 11.19 1.62
CA TRP A 3 8.65 12.44 2.23
C TRP A 3 9.76 13.46 2.49
N LEU A 4 10.95 13.01 2.93
CA LEU A 4 12.09 13.90 3.18
C LEU A 4 12.58 14.55 1.89
N ASN A 5 12.68 13.78 0.81
CA ASN A 5 13.01 14.31 -0.52
C ASN A 5 11.93 15.26 -1.03
N ASN A 6 10.65 14.91 -0.87
CA ASN A 6 9.55 15.79 -1.25
C ASN A 6 9.60 17.13 -0.48
N VAL A 7 9.91 17.12 0.83
CA VAL A 7 10.05 18.34 1.64
C VAL A 7 11.23 19.20 1.18
N ALA A 8 12.37 18.60 0.83
CA ALA A 8 13.53 19.33 0.32
C ALA A 8 13.22 20.08 -0.99
N HIS A 9 12.34 19.53 -1.83
CA HIS A 9 11.91 20.11 -3.10
C HIS A 9 10.57 20.86 -2.97
N ARG A 10 10.28 21.46 -1.80
CA ARG A 10 9.09 22.32 -1.57
C ARG A 10 9.36 23.83 -1.74
N GLY A 11 10.59 24.24 -2.03
CA GLY A 11 10.91 25.65 -2.23
C GLY A 11 10.55 26.09 -3.65
N LYS A 12 9.93 27.28 -3.82
CA LYS A 12 9.68 27.88 -5.15
C LYS A 12 10.93 28.00 -6.04
N ASN A 13 12.11 27.97 -5.41
CA ASN A 13 13.41 28.12 -6.06
C ASN A 13 14.11 26.77 -6.36
N SER A 14 13.48 25.62 -6.05
CA SER A 14 14.07 24.31 -6.39
C SER A 14 13.68 23.89 -7.81
N GLU A 15 14.65 23.43 -8.59
CA GLU A 15 14.42 22.88 -9.92
C GLU A 15 13.46 21.68 -9.86
N GLY A 16 12.43 21.65 -10.72
CA GLY A 16 11.37 20.62 -10.66
C GLY A 16 10.35 20.83 -9.52
N TYR A 17 10.19 22.05 -9.02
CA TYR A 17 9.15 22.41 -8.05
C TYR A 17 7.75 22.53 -8.67
N PRO A 18 6.69 22.05 -7.99
CA PRO A 18 6.68 21.06 -6.92
C PRO A 18 6.67 19.61 -7.45
N GLY A 19 7.11 18.66 -6.63
CA GLY A 19 6.91 17.24 -6.91
C GLY A 19 5.43 16.87 -6.94
N HIS A 20 5.02 16.14 -7.98
CA HIS A 20 3.62 15.79 -8.22
C HIS A 20 3.25 14.43 -7.63
N PHE A 21 4.19 13.63 -7.15
CA PHE A 21 3.87 12.35 -6.55
C PHE A 21 3.99 12.39 -5.03
N GLY A 22 3.17 11.57 -4.39
CA GLY A 22 3.20 11.30 -2.96
C GLY A 22 2.91 9.83 -2.70
N CYS A 23 3.26 9.35 -1.51
CA CYS A 23 2.92 7.98 -1.11
C CYS A 23 2.24 7.98 0.26
N ARG A 24 1.39 6.99 0.51
CA ARG A 24 0.77 6.75 1.81
C ARG A 24 0.99 5.29 2.22
N VAL A 25 1.43 5.14 3.46
CA VAL A 25 1.57 3.85 4.14
C VAL A 25 0.75 3.94 5.41
N ARG A 26 -0.26 3.06 5.56
CA ARG A 26 -1.11 3.04 6.74
C ARG A 26 -1.63 1.65 7.03
N GLN A 27 -1.95 1.43 8.30
CA GLN A 27 -2.74 0.28 8.73
C GLN A 27 -4.18 0.75 8.97
N ARG A 28 -5.15 0.11 8.31
CA ARG A 28 -6.58 0.41 8.50
C ARG A 28 -7.33 -0.90 8.63
N ASN A 29 -8.14 -1.05 9.69
CA ASN A 29 -8.93 -2.27 9.92
C ASN A 29 -8.10 -3.56 9.78
N LYS A 30 -6.89 -3.58 10.39
CA LYS A 30 -5.92 -4.69 10.31
C LYS A 30 -5.38 -4.99 8.91
N LYS A 31 -5.66 -4.15 7.90
CA LYS A 31 -5.13 -4.23 6.55
C LYS A 31 -4.00 -3.23 6.36
N LEU A 32 -2.89 -3.69 5.79
CA LEU A 32 -1.81 -2.82 5.34
C LEU A 32 -2.18 -2.18 3.98
N GLU A 33 -2.15 -0.86 3.92
CA GLU A 33 -2.37 -0.09 2.70
C GLU A 33 -1.09 0.70 2.35
N ILE A 34 -0.56 0.42 1.16
CA ILE A 34 0.62 1.10 0.60
C ILE A 34 0.29 1.48 -0.83
N PHE A 35 0.19 2.78 -1.09
CA PHE A 35 -0.20 3.31 -2.41
C PHE A 35 0.42 4.66 -2.72
N TRP A 36 0.49 4.98 -4.00
CA TRP A 36 0.89 6.27 -4.51
C TRP A 36 -0.32 7.18 -4.75
N VAL A 37 -0.08 8.48 -4.69
CA VAL A 37 -1.03 9.54 -5.02
C VAL A 37 -0.37 10.53 -5.98
N TYR A 38 -1.17 11.13 -6.85
CA TYR A 38 -0.79 12.28 -7.65
C TYR A 38 -1.32 13.56 -7.00
N ASN A 39 -0.44 14.49 -6.69
CA ASN A 39 -0.72 15.78 -6.11
C ASN A 39 -0.92 16.81 -7.22
N GLU A 40 -2.14 17.30 -7.31
CA GLU A 40 -2.51 18.43 -8.15
C GLU A 40 -2.43 19.72 -7.32
N PHE A 41 -1.72 20.72 -7.82
CA PHE A 41 -1.56 22.01 -7.16
C PHE A 41 -2.51 23.04 -7.79
N LYS A 42 -3.56 23.42 -7.07
CA LYS A 42 -4.52 24.44 -7.52
C LYS A 42 -4.22 25.78 -6.83
N PRO A 43 -4.24 26.91 -7.54
CA PRO A 43 -4.10 28.22 -6.91
C PRO A 43 -5.27 28.43 -5.93
N LYS A 44 -4.96 28.92 -4.72
CA LYS A 44 -5.98 29.24 -3.73
C LYS A 44 -6.57 30.62 -4.05
N LYS A 45 -7.91 30.76 -4.04
CA LYS A 45 -8.55 32.06 -4.19
C LYS A 45 -7.99 33.07 -3.17
N ASN A 46 -7.58 34.24 -3.63
CA ASN A 46 -7.05 35.35 -2.84
C ASN A 46 -5.77 35.03 -2.03
N SER A 47 -4.89 34.17 -2.55
CA SER A 47 -3.61 33.89 -1.91
C SER A 47 -2.54 33.45 -2.92
N ASP A 48 -1.28 33.86 -2.71
CA ASP A 48 -0.11 33.38 -3.47
C ASP A 48 0.30 31.93 -3.15
N LYS A 49 -0.57 31.19 -2.47
CA LYS A 49 -0.37 29.82 -2.03
C LYS A 49 -1.20 28.86 -2.88
N TYR A 50 -0.69 27.65 -3.06
CA TYR A 50 -1.40 26.56 -3.72
C TYR A 50 -2.10 25.68 -2.69
N GLN A 51 -3.30 25.22 -3.03
CA GLN A 51 -3.96 24.09 -2.40
C GLN A 51 -3.52 22.80 -3.09
N VAL A 52 -3.25 21.76 -2.30
CA VAL A 52 -2.87 20.43 -2.83
C VAL A 52 -4.08 19.50 -2.78
N ILE A 53 -4.41 18.91 -3.92
CA ILE A 53 -5.42 17.85 -4.04
C ILE A 53 -4.69 16.56 -4.39
N SER A 54 -4.77 15.55 -3.50
CA SER A 54 -4.14 14.24 -3.72
C SER A 54 -5.13 13.26 -4.34
N HIS A 55 -4.84 12.81 -5.55
CA HIS A 55 -5.58 11.81 -6.32
C HIS A 55 -5.00 10.42 -6.11
N TYR A 56 -5.85 9.45 -5.78
CA TYR A 56 -5.42 8.06 -5.63
C TYR A 56 -5.00 7.45 -6.97
N LEU A 57 -3.86 6.75 -6.99
CA LEU A 57 -3.39 6.01 -8.16
C LEU A 57 -3.68 4.51 -7.98
N PRO A 58 -4.58 3.91 -8.78
CA PRO A 58 -4.85 2.48 -8.72
C PRO A 58 -3.63 1.69 -9.20
N ARG A 59 -3.47 0.49 -8.63
CA ARG A 59 -2.44 -0.48 -9.04
C ARG A 59 -3.13 -1.68 -9.69
N GLU A 60 -2.71 -2.05 -10.90
CA GLU A 60 -3.29 -3.13 -11.70
C GLU A 60 -2.87 -4.52 -11.21
N GLY A 61 -3.31 -4.91 -10.01
CA GLY A 61 -3.19 -6.28 -9.47
C GLY A 61 -1.79 -6.74 -9.04
N ASN A 62 -0.73 -6.16 -9.60
CA ASN A 62 0.66 -6.50 -9.25
C ASN A 62 1.07 -5.93 -7.88
N TYR A 63 2.17 -6.46 -7.31
CA TYR A 63 2.80 -5.86 -6.12
C TYR A 63 3.53 -4.55 -6.41
N ARG A 64 3.78 -4.27 -7.69
CA ARG A 64 4.51 -3.10 -8.19
C ARG A 64 3.62 -2.24 -9.09
N TYR A 65 3.76 -0.92 -9.01
CA TYR A 65 3.25 0.00 -10.02
C TYR A 65 4.08 -0.10 -11.30
N SER A 66 3.44 0.08 -12.46
CA SER A 66 4.16 0.20 -13.73
C SER A 66 4.95 1.51 -13.76
N GLN A 67 6.09 1.52 -14.45
CA GLN A 67 6.83 2.77 -14.68
C GLN A 67 5.96 3.80 -15.42
N SER A 68 5.03 3.33 -16.27
CA SER A 68 4.08 4.19 -16.98
C SER A 68 3.12 4.94 -16.06
N THR A 69 2.92 4.49 -14.81
CA THR A 69 2.12 5.22 -13.79
C THR A 69 2.79 6.55 -13.41
N PHE A 70 4.11 6.65 -13.55
CA PHE A 70 4.91 7.80 -13.10
C PHE A 70 5.42 8.65 -14.27
N THR A 71 4.76 8.63 -15.42
CA THR A 71 5.17 9.40 -16.63
C THR A 71 5.28 10.90 -16.40
N ARG A 72 4.47 11.45 -15.48
CA ARG A 72 4.47 12.87 -15.11
C ARG A 72 5.47 13.23 -14.01
N ALA A 73 6.31 12.29 -13.59
CA ALA A 73 7.28 12.52 -12.52
C ALA A 73 8.41 13.43 -13.03
N GLN A 74 8.84 14.36 -12.19
CA GLN A 74 10.04 15.16 -12.41
C GLN A 74 11.29 14.27 -12.40
N ASP A 75 12.40 14.73 -12.98
CA ASP A 75 13.60 13.89 -13.10
C ASP A 75 14.16 13.45 -11.73
N TRP A 76 14.13 14.33 -10.74
CA TRP A 76 14.47 13.97 -9.36
C TRP A 76 13.48 12.98 -8.75
N GLU A 77 12.18 13.06 -9.11
CA GLU A 77 11.16 12.14 -8.59
C GLU A 77 11.37 10.72 -9.12
N LYS A 78 11.81 10.57 -10.38
CA LYS A 78 11.95 9.25 -11.02
C LYS A 78 12.85 8.31 -10.22
N SER A 79 14.03 8.78 -9.80
CA SER A 79 15.00 7.96 -9.04
C SER A 79 14.47 7.60 -7.65
N VAL A 80 13.89 8.57 -6.94
CA VAL A 80 13.33 8.36 -5.60
C VAL A 80 12.08 7.47 -5.64
N ILE A 81 11.19 7.65 -6.62
CA ILE A 81 10.02 6.80 -6.84
C ILE A 81 10.47 5.36 -7.08
N THR A 82 11.48 5.15 -7.94
CA THR A 82 11.98 3.82 -8.27
C THR A 82 12.47 3.10 -7.02
N ALA A 83 13.38 3.72 -6.25
CA ALA A 83 13.92 3.13 -5.03
C ALA A 83 12.85 2.85 -3.96
N VAL A 84 11.88 3.74 -3.82
CA VAL A 84 10.79 3.58 -2.84
C VAL A 84 9.79 2.52 -3.28
N GLU A 85 9.48 2.45 -4.58
CA GLU A 85 8.58 1.45 -5.14
C GLU A 85 9.20 0.04 -5.11
N ASP A 86 10.53 -0.09 -5.27
CA ASP A 86 11.24 -1.34 -5.02
C ASP A 86 10.95 -1.87 -3.61
N ALA A 87 11.18 -1.03 -2.60
CA ALA A 87 10.91 -1.39 -1.20
C ALA A 87 9.43 -1.69 -0.95
N PHE A 88 8.51 -0.87 -1.48
CA PHE A 88 7.09 -1.10 -1.33
C PHE A 88 6.62 -2.40 -1.99
N SER A 89 7.18 -2.77 -3.13
CA SER A 89 6.84 -4.02 -3.80
C SER A 89 7.17 -5.24 -2.93
N ILE A 90 8.32 -5.22 -2.25
CA ILE A 90 8.74 -6.26 -1.30
C ILE A 90 7.77 -6.32 -0.11
N ILE A 91 7.45 -5.17 0.50
CA ILE A 91 6.53 -5.12 1.65
C ILE A 91 5.14 -5.61 1.28
N ARG A 92 4.60 -5.23 0.11
CA ARG A 92 3.28 -5.68 -0.35
C ARG A 92 3.27 -7.19 -0.59
N ARG A 93 4.34 -7.75 -1.18
CA ARG A 93 4.49 -9.20 -1.38
C ARG A 93 4.55 -9.94 -0.04
N ALA A 94 5.37 -9.46 0.90
CA ALA A 94 5.48 -10.04 2.23
C ALA A 94 4.13 -10.03 2.97
N ASN A 95 3.41 -8.91 2.92
CA ASN A 95 2.08 -8.81 3.51
C ASN A 95 1.08 -9.78 2.87
N SER A 96 1.11 -9.96 1.54
CA SER A 96 0.26 -10.94 0.85
C SER A 96 0.53 -12.37 1.33
N ASN A 97 1.80 -12.75 1.46
CA ASN A 97 2.20 -14.05 2.00
C ASN A 97 1.71 -14.23 3.44
N LEU A 98 1.88 -13.22 4.30
CA LEU A 98 1.38 -13.26 5.68
C LEU A 98 -0.14 -13.41 5.75
N MET A 99 -0.87 -12.72 4.88
CA MET A 99 -2.33 -12.87 4.79
C MET A 99 -2.73 -14.27 4.35
N ARG A 100 -1.99 -14.87 3.40
CA ARG A 100 -2.22 -16.25 2.97
C ARG A 100 -1.95 -17.25 4.10
N VAL A 101 -0.85 -17.09 4.84
CA VAL A 101 -0.53 -17.94 6.00
C VAL A 101 -1.63 -17.84 7.06
N ARG A 102 -2.07 -16.63 7.42
CA ARG A 102 -3.19 -16.44 8.35
C ARG A 102 -4.47 -17.15 7.90
N GLN A 103 -4.76 -17.12 6.61
CA GLN A 103 -5.92 -17.82 6.06
C GLN A 103 -5.79 -19.34 6.18
N LEU A 104 -4.59 -19.89 5.92
CA LEU A 104 -4.33 -21.32 6.09
C LEU A 104 -4.45 -21.77 7.54
N CYS A 105 -3.91 -21.01 8.49
CA CYS A 105 -4.06 -21.33 9.91
C CYS A 105 -5.53 -21.39 10.31
N ARG A 106 -6.33 -20.37 9.94
CA ARG A 106 -7.77 -20.37 10.23
C ARG A 106 -8.50 -21.55 9.60
N TRP A 107 -8.11 -21.95 8.38
CA TRP A 107 -8.72 -23.09 7.71
C TRP A 107 -8.39 -24.39 8.44
N ASN A 108 -7.13 -24.57 8.85
CA ASN A 108 -6.72 -25.72 9.66
C ASN A 108 -7.46 -25.76 11.01
N ASP A 109 -7.56 -24.63 11.71
CA ASP A 109 -8.27 -24.53 12.99
C ASP A 109 -9.74 -24.97 12.85
N THR A 110 -10.43 -24.50 11.79
CA THR A 110 -11.81 -24.92 11.50
C THR A 110 -11.91 -26.42 11.23
N ASN A 111 -10.95 -27.00 10.51
CA ASN A 111 -10.96 -28.43 10.20
C ASN A 111 -10.70 -29.29 11.45
N LEU A 112 -9.76 -28.88 12.31
CA LEU A 112 -9.50 -29.56 13.58
C LEU A 112 -10.73 -29.54 14.50
N PHE A 113 -11.42 -28.41 14.55
CA PHE A 113 -12.66 -28.29 15.30
C PHE A 113 -13.74 -29.26 14.80
N LYS A 114 -13.92 -29.35 13.48
CA LYS A 114 -14.85 -30.31 12.86
C LYS A 114 -14.48 -31.76 13.16
N MET A 115 -13.21 -32.13 12.99
CA MET A 115 -12.73 -33.49 13.29
C MET A 115 -12.99 -33.88 14.75
N THR A 116 -12.83 -32.93 15.69
CA THR A 116 -13.11 -33.20 17.10
C THR A 116 -14.60 -33.47 17.33
N GLY A 117 -15.48 -32.66 16.73
CA GLY A 117 -16.92 -32.90 16.76
C GLY A 117 -17.31 -34.25 16.17
N ASP A 118 -16.79 -34.58 14.99
CA ASP A 118 -17.08 -35.85 14.31
C ASP A 118 -16.62 -37.07 15.15
N ILE A 119 -15.50 -36.94 15.89
CA ILE A 119 -15.00 -37.97 16.80
C ILE A 119 -15.91 -38.12 18.02
N ASP A 120 -16.39 -37.01 18.59
CA ASP A 120 -17.29 -37.03 19.73
C ASP A 120 -18.64 -37.63 19.34
N ASP A 121 -19.19 -37.26 18.18
CA ASP A 121 -20.41 -37.86 17.62
C ASP A 121 -20.24 -39.37 17.36
N PHE A 122 -19.12 -39.80 16.78
CA PHE A 122 -18.82 -41.22 16.57
C PHE A 122 -18.80 -42.03 17.89
N LYS A 123 -18.24 -41.46 18.96
CA LYS A 123 -18.22 -42.08 20.30
C LYS A 123 -19.60 -42.15 20.93
N MET A 124 -20.46 -41.14 20.69
CA MET A 124 -21.84 -41.13 21.17
C MET A 124 -22.69 -42.19 20.45
N ASP A 125 -22.49 -42.38 19.15
CA ASP A 125 -23.19 -43.38 18.34
C ASP A 125 -22.68 -44.82 18.56
N ASN A 126 -21.48 -44.97 19.12
CA ASN A 126 -20.86 -46.27 19.42
C ASN A 126 -20.38 -46.33 20.89
N PRO A 127 -21.30 -46.34 21.87
CA PRO A 127 -20.93 -46.48 23.27
C PRO A 127 -20.37 -47.88 23.53
N LEU A 128 -19.22 -47.94 24.22
CA LEU A 128 -18.62 -49.18 24.71
C LEU A 128 -19.54 -49.90 25.71
#